data_AF-A0A1I7BVL3-F1
#
_entry.id   AF-A0A1I7BVL3-F1
#
_cell.length_a   1.000
_cell.length_b   1.000
_cell.length_c   1.000
_cell.angle_alpha   90.00
_cell.angle_beta   90.00
_cell.angle_gamma   90.00
#
_symmetry.space_group_name_H-M   'P 1'
#
loop_
_entity.id
_entity.type
_entity.pdbx_description
1 polymer ?
#
loop_
_entity_poly.entity_id
_entity_poly.type
_entity_poly.pdbx_seq_one_letter_code
_entity_poly.pdbx_strand_id
1 'polypeptide(L)'
;MTTNNFYTFPPSSKADWIDQVKTDLKGKNFETTLTSTLWEKIKIQPFYTAEDLEGPKQEFKFHPNTEIPGLSPRKWNNLVSVFPENEKKANEEILHALQNGADGLVLNLDGTENLNQIMKGVHTEFISTNLLPTGETVLLMRALQNWIDDISLKSTMLSGTILWSPCDELFKSRENFESAIDQAALAIQDYKEFRSFYPMTIDLSRYANAGATGIQELTYGLGEVIELIDKLSKKAISPTQVFENLAFHTAVGDSHFAEIAKVKALRKLIAELAGNYGVKIQMEDIHIITSTSTWSKSLLDKNTNLIRQTYEAMAGILGGSNSLWVKPAERKDASVLENRVARNVSSILKEESYLDKVMDPAAGSFYLEKLQEEIEKAVIKGLQDLEEKGGWLKSFEDRSLQAAVRNSRESAQKKILSGDTIKVGVNKYLAKDSLENHLEFEPIVEKDLELLPSRATYFVEQKTLSNA
;
A
#
# COMPACT_ATOMS: atom_id res chain seq x y z
N MET A 1 -0.40 -33.38 -29.29
CA MET A 1 0.85 -33.22 -28.54
C MET A 1 1.24 -34.59 -28.00
N THR A 2 2.45 -35.04 -28.30
CA THR A 2 2.96 -36.36 -27.92
C THR A 2 2.97 -36.53 -26.41
N THR A 3 2.31 -37.59 -25.93
CA THR A 3 2.22 -38.07 -24.54
C THR A 3 3.55 -38.67 -24.06
N ASN A 4 4.66 -37.97 -24.25
CA ASN A 4 5.91 -38.33 -23.60
C ASN A 4 5.93 -37.67 -22.23
N ASN A 5 5.41 -38.41 -21.25
CA ASN A 5 5.61 -38.05 -19.85
C ASN A 5 7.12 -38.21 -19.58
N PHE A 6 7.81 -37.11 -19.28
CA PHE A 6 9.25 -37.09 -19.03
C PHE A 6 9.64 -37.98 -17.83
N TYR A 7 8.66 -38.32 -16.99
CA TYR A 7 8.81 -39.14 -15.79
C TYR A 7 8.22 -40.54 -15.97
N THR A 8 8.96 -41.54 -15.50
CA THR A 8 8.57 -42.96 -15.52
C THR A 8 7.61 -43.36 -14.40
N PHE A 9 7.24 -42.44 -13.51
CA PHE A 9 6.35 -42.68 -12.38
C PHE A 9 4.96 -42.07 -12.64
N PRO A 10 3.88 -42.67 -12.13
CA PRO A 10 2.56 -42.06 -12.16
C PRO A 10 2.56 -40.75 -11.32
N PRO A 11 1.77 -39.75 -11.70
CA PRO A 11 1.62 -38.53 -10.91
C PRO A 11 0.98 -38.85 -9.55
N SER A 12 1.48 -38.22 -8.49
CA SER A 12 0.89 -38.30 -7.15
C SER A 12 -0.18 -37.22 -6.97
N SER A 13 -1.29 -37.61 -6.36
CA SER A 13 -2.38 -36.70 -5.97
C SER A 13 -2.06 -35.97 -4.67
N LYS A 14 -2.78 -34.88 -4.38
CA LYS A 14 -2.71 -34.18 -3.09
C LYS A 14 -3.03 -35.13 -1.92
N ALA A 15 -3.96 -36.06 -2.11
CA ALA A 15 -4.31 -37.05 -1.09
C ALA A 15 -3.12 -37.96 -0.73
N ASP A 16 -2.36 -38.42 -1.73
CA ASP A 16 -1.16 -39.23 -1.51
C ASP A 16 -0.12 -38.49 -0.67
N TRP A 17 0.08 -37.19 -0.95
CA TRP A 17 0.97 -36.34 -0.16
C TRP A 17 0.49 -36.15 1.28
N ILE A 18 -0.82 -35.95 1.50
CA ILE A 18 -1.39 -35.83 2.84
C ILE A 18 -1.15 -37.12 3.64
N ASP A 19 -1.33 -38.29 3.03
CA ASP A 19 -1.15 -39.57 3.72
C ASP A 19 0.32 -39.85 4.07
N GLN A 20 1.25 -39.44 3.20
CA GLN A 20 2.67 -39.46 3.53
C GLN A 20 2.98 -38.55 4.72
N VAL A 21 2.46 -37.31 4.74
CA VAL A 21 2.68 -36.38 5.86
C VAL A 21 2.10 -36.93 7.17
N LYS A 22 0.91 -37.55 7.15
CA LYS A 22 0.34 -38.20 8.35
C LYS A 22 1.26 -39.30 8.90
N THR A 23 1.89 -40.05 8.01
CA THR A 23 2.87 -41.08 8.37
C THR A 23 4.09 -40.45 9.05
N ASP A 24 4.62 -39.37 8.47
CA ASP A 24 5.80 -38.65 8.99
C ASP A 24 5.52 -37.93 10.32
N LEU A 25 4.28 -37.50 10.55
CA LEU A 25 3.82 -36.88 11.79
C LEU A 25 3.72 -37.84 12.98
N LYS A 26 3.84 -39.16 12.76
CA LYS A 26 3.86 -40.20 13.82
C LYS A 26 2.71 -40.04 14.83
N GLY A 27 1.50 -39.79 14.34
CA GLY A 27 0.29 -39.63 15.16
C GLY A 27 0.02 -38.22 15.68
N LYS A 28 0.86 -37.22 15.39
CA LYS A 28 0.51 -35.80 15.62
C LYS A 28 -0.58 -35.35 14.65
N ASN A 29 -1.48 -34.50 15.12
CA ASN A 29 -2.56 -33.96 14.30
C ASN A 29 -1.99 -32.98 13.25
N PHE A 30 -2.32 -33.21 11.97
CA PHE A 30 -1.85 -32.39 10.85
C PHE A 30 -2.25 -30.92 10.99
N GLU A 31 -3.53 -30.65 11.22
CA GLU A 31 -4.09 -29.30 11.30
C GLU A 31 -3.41 -28.49 12.40
N THR A 32 -3.33 -29.02 13.62
CA THR A 32 -2.74 -28.27 14.75
C THR A 32 -1.22 -28.14 14.68
N THR A 33 -0.54 -28.96 13.86
CA THR A 33 0.92 -28.98 13.80
C THR A 33 1.48 -28.16 12.65
N LEU A 34 0.83 -28.20 11.49
CA LEU A 34 1.40 -27.70 10.24
C LEU A 34 0.61 -26.56 9.59
N THR A 35 -0.60 -26.27 10.07
CA THR A 35 -1.37 -25.13 9.55
C THR A 35 -1.12 -23.89 10.39
N SER A 36 -1.26 -22.74 9.75
CA SER A 36 -1.22 -21.44 10.43
C SER A 36 -2.45 -20.62 10.05
N THR A 37 -2.74 -19.58 10.82
CA THR A 37 -3.85 -18.67 10.52
C THR A 37 -3.31 -17.27 10.24
N LEU A 38 -3.43 -16.84 8.99
CA LEU A 38 -3.11 -15.49 8.55
C LEU A 38 -4.25 -14.54 8.91
N TRP A 39 -3.91 -13.41 9.51
CA TRP A 39 -4.86 -12.34 9.86
C TRP A 39 -6.10 -12.83 10.62
N GLU A 40 -5.90 -13.86 11.45
CA GLU A 40 -6.92 -14.50 12.30
C GLU A 40 -8.13 -15.11 11.55
N LYS A 41 -8.16 -15.04 10.22
CA LYS A 41 -9.28 -15.49 9.39
C LYS A 41 -8.92 -16.54 8.35
N ILE A 42 -7.76 -16.43 7.71
CA ILE A 42 -7.39 -17.26 6.56
C ILE A 42 -6.48 -18.40 7.03
N LYS A 43 -6.94 -19.64 6.86
CA LYS A 43 -6.12 -20.82 7.13
C LYS A 43 -5.11 -21.02 6.00
N ILE A 44 -3.83 -21.13 6.37
CA ILE A 44 -2.73 -21.40 5.46
C ILE A 44 -2.31 -22.86 5.61
N GLN A 45 -2.36 -23.58 4.49
CA GLN A 45 -1.93 -24.97 4.40
C GLN A 45 -0.40 -25.03 4.21
N PRO A 46 0.26 -26.11 4.68
CA PRO A 46 1.71 -26.25 4.54
C PRO A 46 2.16 -26.46 3.08
N PHE A 47 1.24 -26.87 2.18
CA PHE A 47 1.50 -26.99 0.75
C PHE A 47 0.22 -26.83 -0.07
N TYR A 48 0.40 -26.48 -1.35
CA TYR A 48 -0.67 -26.26 -2.32
C TYR A 48 -0.33 -26.98 -3.64
N THR A 49 -1.36 -27.41 -4.36
CA THR A 49 -1.26 -28.17 -5.61
C THR A 49 -2.22 -27.59 -6.65
N ALA A 50 -2.19 -28.12 -7.88
CA ALA A 50 -3.17 -27.75 -8.91
C ALA A 50 -4.63 -28.09 -8.51
N GLU A 51 -4.83 -29.07 -7.62
CA GLU A 51 -6.15 -29.46 -7.10
C GLU A 51 -6.77 -28.38 -6.19
N ASP A 52 -5.99 -27.39 -5.74
CA ASP A 52 -6.47 -26.32 -4.86
C ASP A 52 -7.01 -25.10 -5.60
N LEU A 53 -6.88 -25.05 -6.92
CA LEU A 53 -7.30 -23.93 -7.75
C LEU A 53 -8.63 -24.21 -8.43
N GLU A 54 -9.55 -23.24 -8.38
CA GLU A 54 -10.83 -23.30 -9.07
C GLU A 54 -10.77 -22.44 -10.34
N GLY A 55 -10.57 -23.07 -11.49
CA GLY A 55 -10.64 -22.39 -12.79
C GLY A 55 -9.28 -22.01 -13.41
N PRO A 56 -9.28 -21.19 -14.47
CA PRO A 56 -8.08 -20.85 -15.21
C PRO A 56 -7.18 -19.90 -14.41
N LYS A 57 -5.86 -20.12 -14.51
CA LYS A 57 -4.85 -19.22 -13.95
C LYS A 57 -5.01 -17.82 -14.55
N GLN A 58 -5.08 -16.79 -13.71
CA GLN A 58 -5.24 -15.42 -14.16
C GLN A 58 -3.90 -14.70 -14.13
N GLU A 59 -3.34 -14.42 -15.31
CA GLU A 59 -2.20 -13.52 -15.43
C GLU A 59 -2.71 -12.07 -15.36
N PHE A 60 -2.13 -11.28 -14.46
CA PHE A 60 -2.51 -9.88 -14.31
C PHE A 60 -1.66 -9.00 -15.22
N LYS A 61 -2.29 -7.97 -15.78
CA LYS A 61 -1.58 -6.80 -16.31
C LYS A 61 -1.74 -5.66 -15.33
N PHE A 62 -0.61 -5.07 -14.94
CA PHE A 62 -0.59 -4.01 -13.93
C PHE A 62 -0.57 -2.61 -14.53
N HIS A 63 -0.18 -2.50 -15.80
CA HIS A 63 -0.21 -1.27 -16.58
C HIS A 63 -0.24 -1.61 -18.08
N PRO A 64 -0.60 -0.66 -18.95
CA PRO A 64 -0.61 -0.87 -20.39
C PRO A 64 0.78 -1.26 -20.94
N ASN A 65 0.78 -1.94 -22.09
CA ASN A 65 2.01 -2.34 -22.77
C ASN A 65 2.87 -1.12 -23.12
N THR A 66 4.18 -1.33 -23.15
CA THR A 66 5.11 -0.31 -23.63
C THR A 66 4.92 -0.07 -25.13
N GLU A 67 4.79 1.19 -25.54
CA GLU A 67 4.75 1.57 -26.95
C GLU A 67 6.14 1.52 -27.59
N ILE A 68 7.21 1.60 -26.77
CA ILE A 68 8.61 1.58 -27.23
C ILE A 68 9.12 0.13 -27.21
N PRO A 69 9.51 -0.43 -28.38
CA PRO A 69 10.09 -1.77 -28.47
C PRO A 69 11.37 -1.90 -27.63
N GLY A 70 11.52 -3.02 -26.93
CA GLY A 70 12.72 -3.32 -26.13
C GLY A 70 12.71 -2.77 -24.71
N LEU A 71 11.72 -1.95 -24.32
CA LEU A 71 11.50 -1.64 -22.91
C LEU A 71 10.94 -2.84 -22.15
N SER A 72 11.28 -2.90 -20.87
CA SER A 72 10.81 -3.95 -19.96
C SER A 72 9.28 -4.00 -19.91
N PRO A 73 8.68 -5.21 -19.87
CA PRO A 73 7.23 -5.36 -19.84
C PRO A 73 6.61 -4.84 -18.55
N ARG A 74 7.37 -4.79 -17.45
CA ARG A 74 6.91 -4.27 -16.15
C ARG A 74 7.58 -2.92 -15.85
N LYS A 75 6.79 -1.94 -15.43
CA LYS A 75 7.18 -0.54 -15.16
C LYS A 75 6.54 -0.08 -13.85
N TRP A 76 7.33 0.57 -13.00
CA TRP A 76 6.82 1.29 -11.83
C TRP A 76 7.65 2.54 -11.60
N ASN A 77 7.06 3.54 -10.93
CA ASN A 77 7.77 4.74 -10.52
C ASN A 77 8.48 4.51 -9.18
N ASN A 78 9.75 4.89 -9.08
CA ASN A 78 10.47 4.98 -7.81
C ASN A 78 10.19 6.34 -7.13
N LEU A 79 9.32 6.36 -6.12
CA LEU A 79 8.90 7.58 -5.44
C LEU A 79 9.82 7.94 -4.25
N VAL A 80 10.23 9.20 -4.17
CA VAL A 80 11.00 9.75 -3.05
C VAL A 80 10.26 10.89 -2.37
N SER A 81 10.32 10.94 -1.03
CA SER A 81 9.73 12.04 -0.26
C SER A 81 10.63 13.26 -0.27
N VAL A 82 10.03 14.45 -0.34
CA VAL A 82 10.70 15.74 -0.09
C VAL A 82 9.85 16.55 0.88
N PHE A 83 10.51 17.23 1.82
CA PHE A 83 9.91 18.06 2.86
C PHE A 83 10.43 19.51 2.72
N PRO A 84 9.77 20.35 1.93
CA PRO A 84 10.28 21.70 1.62
C PRO A 84 10.16 22.66 2.81
N GLU A 85 11.24 22.83 3.57
CA GLU A 85 11.36 23.96 4.54
C GLU A 85 11.91 25.23 3.87
N ASN A 86 12.61 25.06 2.76
CA ASN A 86 13.16 26.13 1.94
C ASN A 86 13.12 25.71 0.47
N GLU A 87 12.49 26.51 -0.38
CA GLU A 87 12.17 26.14 -1.75
C GLU A 87 13.43 25.93 -2.61
N LYS A 88 14.49 26.70 -2.36
CA LYS A 88 15.76 26.53 -3.08
C LYS A 88 16.42 25.20 -2.71
N LYS A 89 16.53 24.89 -1.42
CA LYS A 89 17.12 23.63 -0.95
C LYS A 89 16.29 22.42 -1.39
N ALA A 90 14.96 22.54 -1.32
CA ALA A 90 14.04 21.51 -1.80
C ALA A 90 14.23 21.24 -3.30
N ASN A 91 14.39 22.28 -4.12
CA ASN A 91 14.70 22.10 -5.54
C ASN A 91 16.04 21.38 -5.76
N GLU A 92 17.09 21.76 -5.03
CA GLU A 92 18.40 21.08 -5.10
C GLU A 92 18.28 19.59 -4.72
N GLU A 93 17.52 19.27 -3.66
CA GLU A 93 17.25 17.89 -3.23
C GLU A 93 16.46 17.10 -4.28
N ILE A 94 15.41 17.70 -4.86
CA ILE A 94 14.59 17.11 -5.93
C ILE A 94 15.47 16.75 -7.12
N LEU A 95 16.23 17.72 -7.65
CA LEU A 95 17.07 17.50 -8.82
C LEU A 95 18.14 16.44 -8.55
N HIS A 96 18.74 16.46 -7.36
CA HIS A 96 19.69 15.43 -6.95
C HIS A 96 19.03 14.05 -6.90
N ALA A 97 17.84 13.91 -6.32
CA ALA A 97 17.16 12.62 -6.24
C ALA A 97 16.79 12.06 -7.62
N LEU A 98 16.27 12.91 -8.52
CA LEU A 98 15.91 12.55 -9.89
C LEU A 98 17.15 12.13 -10.71
N GLN A 99 18.26 12.85 -10.58
CA GLN A 99 19.54 12.49 -11.21
C GLN A 99 20.16 11.20 -10.67
N ASN A 100 19.65 10.65 -9.57
CA ASN A 100 20.16 9.46 -8.90
C ASN A 100 19.14 8.30 -8.85
N GLY A 101 18.18 8.26 -9.78
CA GLY A 101 17.32 7.10 -10.02
C GLY A 101 15.94 7.14 -9.36
N ALA A 102 15.49 8.30 -8.92
CA ALA A 102 14.06 8.52 -8.62
C ALA A 102 13.29 8.81 -9.91
N ASP A 103 12.09 8.25 -10.04
CA ASP A 103 11.19 8.46 -11.19
C ASP A 103 9.95 9.30 -10.80
N GLY A 104 9.79 9.57 -9.51
CA GLY A 104 8.69 10.38 -9.01
C GLY A 104 8.95 10.95 -7.63
N LEU A 105 8.14 11.94 -7.27
CA LEU A 105 8.26 12.73 -6.05
C LEU A 105 6.99 12.56 -5.22
N VAL A 106 7.15 12.55 -3.90
CA VAL A 106 6.09 12.79 -2.91
C VAL A 106 6.44 14.08 -2.18
N LEU A 107 5.80 15.18 -2.60
CA LEU A 107 6.02 16.51 -2.05
C LEU A 107 5.07 16.72 -0.86
N ASN A 108 5.63 16.90 0.32
CA ASN A 108 4.88 17.16 1.55
C ASN A 108 4.66 18.67 1.65
N LEU A 109 3.45 19.15 1.38
CA LEU A 109 3.18 20.58 1.16
C LEU A 109 2.00 21.07 1.99
N ASP A 110 2.12 22.27 2.56
CA ASP A 110 1.04 22.95 3.27
C ASP A 110 0.22 23.89 2.36
N GLY A 111 0.69 24.13 1.13
CA GLY A 111 0.04 24.95 0.12
C GLY A 111 0.50 26.41 0.10
N THR A 112 1.47 26.77 0.94
CA THR A 112 2.08 28.11 0.94
C THR A 112 3.38 28.18 0.13
N GLU A 113 3.92 27.04 -0.27
CA GLU A 113 5.21 26.95 -0.94
C GLU A 113 5.15 27.46 -2.40
N ASN A 114 6.27 28.01 -2.87
CA ASN A 114 6.40 28.44 -4.26
C ASN A 114 6.76 27.27 -5.20
N LEU A 115 5.75 26.65 -5.81
CA LEU A 115 5.94 25.55 -6.76
C LEU A 115 6.79 25.91 -7.98
N ASN A 116 6.77 27.17 -8.46
CA ASN A 116 7.65 27.60 -9.57
C ASN A 116 9.14 27.48 -9.18
N GLN A 117 9.46 27.68 -7.91
CA GLN A 117 10.83 27.56 -7.42
C GLN A 117 11.18 26.11 -7.08
N ILE A 118 10.29 25.37 -6.41
CA ILE A 118 10.51 23.97 -6.03
C ILE A 118 10.65 23.07 -7.27
N MET A 119 9.81 23.27 -8.29
CA MET A 119 9.77 22.45 -9.50
C MET A 119 10.69 22.96 -10.61
N LYS A 120 11.52 23.98 -10.34
CA LYS A 120 12.39 24.58 -11.37
C LYS A 120 13.34 23.53 -11.95
N GLY A 121 13.27 23.33 -13.27
CA GLY A 121 14.12 22.37 -13.98
C GLY A 121 13.67 20.90 -13.86
N VAL A 122 12.53 20.65 -13.21
CA VAL A 122 11.89 19.33 -13.23
C VAL A 122 11.11 19.16 -14.52
N HIS A 123 11.39 18.09 -15.26
CA HIS A 123 10.68 17.73 -16.49
C HIS A 123 9.47 16.86 -16.18
N THR A 124 8.34 17.49 -15.90
CA THR A 124 7.13 16.84 -15.36
C THR A 124 6.50 15.85 -16.34
N GLU A 125 6.80 15.97 -17.64
CA GLU A 125 6.41 15.00 -18.66
C GLU A 125 7.04 13.61 -18.45
N PHE A 126 8.09 13.51 -17.64
CA PHE A 126 8.76 12.24 -17.31
C PHE A 126 8.68 11.87 -15.82
N ILE A 127 8.32 12.82 -14.96
CA ILE A 127 8.38 12.66 -13.50
C ILE A 127 6.98 12.59 -12.90
N SER A 128 6.69 11.49 -12.20
CA SER A 128 5.45 11.35 -11.45
C SER A 128 5.44 12.32 -10.25
N THR A 129 4.50 13.26 -10.25
CA THR A 129 4.37 14.31 -9.24
C THR A 129 3.23 13.98 -8.29
N ASN A 130 3.57 13.54 -7.08
CA ASN A 130 2.60 13.16 -6.06
C ASN A 130 2.65 14.19 -4.92
N LEU A 131 1.50 14.73 -4.52
CA LEU A 131 1.41 15.79 -3.53
C LEU A 131 0.72 15.25 -2.27
N LEU A 132 1.39 15.32 -1.13
CA LEU A 132 0.84 14.97 0.17
C LEU A 132 0.50 16.25 0.93
N PRO A 133 -0.78 16.57 1.16
CA PRO A 133 -1.15 17.74 1.96
C PRO A 133 -0.72 17.55 3.41
N THR A 134 0.08 18.47 3.94
CA THR A 134 0.40 18.58 5.37
C THR A 134 -0.42 19.64 6.09
N GLY A 135 -1.07 20.53 5.33
CA GLY A 135 -1.97 21.58 5.81
C GLY A 135 -3.38 21.48 5.20
N GLU A 136 -3.98 22.62 4.90
CA GLU A 136 -5.31 22.73 4.30
C GLU A 136 -5.27 22.36 2.80
N THR A 137 -5.93 21.26 2.43
CA THR A 137 -5.90 20.72 1.06
C THR A 137 -6.31 21.74 -0.01
N VAL A 138 -7.26 22.64 0.31
CA VAL A 138 -7.70 23.71 -0.61
C VAL A 138 -6.56 24.64 -1.01
N LEU A 139 -5.65 24.96 -0.08
CA LEU A 139 -4.50 25.82 -0.37
C LEU A 139 -3.55 25.13 -1.33
N LEU A 140 -3.29 23.84 -1.11
CA LEU A 140 -2.46 23.02 -2.00
C LEU A 140 -3.07 22.90 -3.41
N MET A 141 -4.36 22.60 -3.52
CA MET A 141 -5.04 22.52 -4.83
C MET A 141 -4.99 23.86 -5.58
N ARG A 142 -5.16 24.98 -4.86
CA ARG A 142 -5.02 26.33 -5.45
C ARG A 142 -3.58 26.60 -5.90
N ALA A 143 -2.59 26.25 -5.07
CA ALA A 143 -1.18 26.42 -5.43
C ALA A 143 -0.81 25.60 -6.67
N LEU A 144 -1.30 24.35 -6.75
CA LEU A 144 -1.13 23.49 -7.92
C LEU A 144 -1.77 24.11 -9.17
N GLN A 145 -3.01 24.58 -9.08
CA GLN A 145 -3.70 25.20 -10.22
C GLN A 145 -2.97 26.46 -10.71
N ASN A 146 -2.57 27.35 -9.79
CA ASN A 146 -1.79 28.54 -10.13
C ASN A 146 -0.48 28.17 -10.83
N TRP A 147 0.22 27.15 -10.35
CA TRP A 147 1.47 26.70 -10.96
C TRP A 147 1.26 26.11 -12.36
N ILE A 148 0.20 25.31 -12.56
CA ILE A 148 -0.20 24.79 -13.88
C ILE A 148 -0.43 25.93 -14.86
N ASP A 149 -1.17 26.97 -14.43
CA ASP A 149 -1.49 28.13 -15.26
C ASP A 149 -0.23 28.97 -15.56
N ASP A 150 0.59 29.25 -14.55
CA ASP A 150 1.83 30.03 -14.65
C ASP A 150 2.80 29.48 -15.70
N ILE A 151 2.96 28.16 -15.77
CA ILE A 151 3.84 27.50 -16.74
C ILE A 151 3.10 26.99 -17.98
N SER A 152 1.79 27.25 -18.08
CA SER A 152 0.92 26.80 -19.16
C SER A 152 1.08 25.30 -19.42
N LEU A 153 1.02 24.51 -18.35
CA LEU A 153 1.29 23.07 -18.39
C LEU A 153 0.24 22.36 -19.26
N LYS A 154 0.69 21.55 -20.22
CA LYS A 154 -0.21 20.77 -21.07
C LYS A 154 -0.79 19.60 -20.28
N SER A 155 -1.99 19.18 -20.65
CA SER A 155 -2.68 18.06 -20.00
C SER A 155 -1.90 16.74 -20.00
N THR A 156 -1.00 16.54 -20.98
CA THR A 156 -0.14 15.35 -21.10
C THR A 156 1.15 15.44 -20.30
N MET A 157 1.42 16.57 -19.62
CA MET A 157 2.68 16.82 -18.92
C MET A 157 2.57 16.67 -17.40
N LEU A 158 1.39 16.31 -16.88
CA LEU A 158 1.17 16.04 -15.46
C LEU A 158 0.81 14.57 -15.28
N SER A 159 1.54 13.89 -14.42
CA SER A 159 1.19 12.56 -13.95
C SER A 159 1.43 12.44 -12.46
N GLY A 160 0.75 11.50 -11.79
CA GLY A 160 0.84 11.32 -10.34
C GLY A 160 -0.49 11.58 -9.67
N THR A 161 -0.48 12.02 -8.42
CA THR A 161 -1.71 12.16 -7.65
C THR A 161 -1.66 13.21 -6.55
N ILE A 162 -2.81 13.68 -6.10
CA ILE A 162 -2.93 14.23 -4.76
C ILE A 162 -3.24 13.06 -3.81
N LEU A 163 -2.36 12.84 -2.84
CA LEU A 163 -2.47 11.79 -1.81
C LEU A 163 -3.48 12.22 -0.74
N TRP A 164 -4.73 12.41 -1.17
CA TRP A 164 -5.83 12.87 -0.33
C TRP A 164 -7.18 12.36 -0.85
N SER A 165 -8.11 12.11 0.06
CA SER A 165 -9.53 11.94 -0.25
C SER A 165 -10.40 12.72 0.74
N PRO A 166 -11.67 13.01 0.41
CA PRO A 166 -12.59 13.63 1.36
C PRO A 166 -12.74 12.87 2.68
N CYS A 167 -12.63 11.55 2.65
CA CYS A 167 -12.69 10.69 3.84
C CYS A 167 -11.56 10.99 4.83
N ASP A 168 -10.41 11.50 4.36
CA ASP A 168 -9.29 11.85 5.22
C ASP A 168 -9.63 12.95 6.23
N GLU A 169 -10.51 13.88 5.84
CA GLU A 169 -10.95 14.96 6.72
C GLU A 169 -11.70 14.43 7.93
N LEU A 170 -12.49 13.35 7.79
CA LEU A 170 -13.22 12.75 8.91
C LEU A 170 -12.28 12.26 10.03
N PHE A 171 -11.07 11.80 9.68
CA PHE A 171 -10.04 11.38 10.63
C PHE A 171 -9.30 12.55 11.29
N LYS A 172 -9.57 13.80 10.88
CA LYS A 172 -9.07 15.02 11.52
C LYS A 172 -10.18 15.73 12.30
N SER A 173 -11.31 15.98 11.63
CA SER A 173 -12.50 16.65 12.15
C SER A 173 -13.76 16.29 11.35
N ARG A 174 -14.92 16.23 12.01
CA ARG A 174 -16.20 15.99 11.31
C ARG A 174 -16.72 17.19 10.53
N GLU A 175 -16.28 18.40 10.87
CA GLU A 175 -16.89 19.65 10.39
C GLU A 175 -16.68 19.88 8.89
N ASN A 176 -15.61 19.29 8.32
CA ASN A 176 -15.16 19.61 6.96
C ASN A 176 -15.59 18.59 5.91
N PHE A 177 -16.29 17.50 6.26
CA PHE A 177 -16.52 16.41 5.31
C PHE A 177 -17.34 16.81 4.08
N GLU A 178 -18.48 17.50 4.26
CA GLU A 178 -19.29 17.92 3.11
C GLU A 178 -18.57 18.96 2.23
N SER A 179 -17.77 19.84 2.84
CA SER A 179 -16.89 20.78 2.11
C SER A 179 -15.81 20.03 1.32
N ALA A 180 -15.25 18.97 1.89
CA ALA A 180 -14.28 18.12 1.21
C ALA A 180 -14.90 17.37 0.02
N ILE A 181 -16.16 16.93 0.13
CA ILE A 181 -16.91 16.37 -1.01
C ILE A 181 -17.10 17.41 -2.13
N ASP A 182 -17.41 18.66 -1.78
CA ASP A 182 -17.50 19.75 -2.75
C ASP A 182 -16.16 20.01 -3.46
N GLN A 183 -15.05 19.99 -2.70
CA GLN A 183 -13.70 20.15 -3.26
C GLN A 183 -13.32 19.00 -4.19
N ALA A 184 -13.64 17.76 -3.82
CA ALA A 184 -13.43 16.60 -4.68
C ALA A 184 -14.21 16.71 -6.00
N ALA A 185 -15.48 17.14 -5.94
CA ALA A 185 -16.28 17.34 -7.14
C ALA A 185 -15.67 18.41 -8.07
N LEU A 186 -15.16 19.52 -7.50
CA LEU A 186 -14.42 20.54 -8.26
C LEU A 186 -13.13 19.99 -8.86
N ALA A 187 -12.31 19.29 -8.07
CA ALA A 187 -11.04 18.74 -8.53
C ALA A 187 -11.22 17.76 -9.69
N ILE A 188 -12.25 16.89 -9.65
CA ILE A 188 -12.58 16.01 -10.79
C ILE A 188 -12.85 16.81 -12.07
N GLN A 189 -13.49 17.98 -11.98
CA GLN A 189 -13.76 18.83 -13.15
C GLN A 189 -12.52 19.58 -13.62
N ASP A 190 -11.74 20.14 -12.68
CA ASP A 190 -10.54 20.93 -12.97
C ASP A 190 -9.45 20.07 -13.62
N TYR A 191 -9.31 18.82 -13.20
CA TYR A 191 -8.28 17.91 -13.68
C TYR A 191 -8.74 16.93 -14.77
N LYS A 192 -9.97 17.02 -15.28
CA LYS A 192 -10.56 16.04 -16.22
C LYS A 192 -9.75 15.81 -17.51
N GLU A 193 -8.99 16.80 -17.96
CA GLU A 193 -8.16 16.71 -19.17
C GLU A 193 -6.82 16.02 -18.88
N PHE A 194 -6.36 16.00 -17.62
CA PHE A 194 -5.11 15.40 -17.18
C PHE A 194 -5.28 13.90 -16.89
N ARG A 195 -5.44 13.11 -17.95
CA ARG A 195 -5.74 11.66 -17.87
C ARG A 195 -4.74 10.79 -17.09
N SER A 196 -3.55 11.30 -16.79
CA SER A 196 -2.52 10.59 -16.02
C SER A 196 -2.33 11.14 -14.60
N PHE A 197 -3.13 12.11 -14.20
CA PHE A 197 -3.12 12.72 -12.88
C PHE A 197 -4.42 12.42 -12.15
N TYR A 198 -4.30 11.91 -10.92
CA TYR A 198 -5.45 11.56 -10.08
C TYR A 198 -5.61 12.64 -9.01
N PRO A 199 -6.67 13.46 -9.03
CA PRO A 199 -6.86 14.49 -8.01
C PRO A 199 -7.25 13.94 -6.64
N MET A 200 -7.50 12.62 -6.54
CA MET A 200 -7.86 11.95 -5.30
C MET A 200 -7.15 10.60 -5.17
N THR A 201 -6.78 10.25 -3.94
CA THR A 201 -6.25 8.93 -3.57
C THR A 201 -6.95 8.42 -2.31
N ILE A 202 -7.51 7.21 -2.36
CA ILE A 202 -7.91 6.51 -1.12
C ILE A 202 -6.65 6.02 -0.40
N ASP A 203 -6.44 6.46 0.86
CA ASP A 203 -5.33 6.01 1.70
C ASP A 203 -5.72 4.78 2.52
N LEU A 204 -5.67 3.59 1.90
CA LEU A 204 -5.82 2.32 2.61
C LEU A 204 -4.67 2.11 3.61
N SER A 205 -3.50 2.67 3.32
CA SER A 205 -2.31 2.57 4.15
C SER A 205 -2.54 3.12 5.56
N ARG A 206 -3.48 4.06 5.75
CA ARG A 206 -3.97 4.55 7.05
C ARG A 206 -4.33 3.40 7.99
N TYR A 207 -5.14 2.46 7.53
CA TYR A 207 -5.60 1.32 8.34
C TYR A 207 -4.44 0.39 8.68
N ALA A 208 -3.65 0.01 7.67
CA ALA A 208 -2.51 -0.89 7.87
C ALA A 208 -1.49 -0.30 8.85
N ASN A 209 -1.14 0.98 8.69
CA ASN A 209 -0.21 1.66 9.58
C ASN A 209 -0.78 1.86 10.99
N ALA A 210 -2.11 1.92 11.14
CA ALA A 210 -2.78 1.92 12.44
C ALA A 210 -2.94 0.53 13.06
N GLY A 211 -2.44 -0.55 12.42
CA GLY A 211 -2.42 -1.92 12.95
C GLY A 211 -3.60 -2.79 12.52
N ALA A 212 -4.33 -2.39 11.48
CA ALA A 212 -5.34 -3.24 10.85
C ALA A 212 -4.70 -4.45 10.15
N THR A 213 -5.43 -5.56 10.07
CA THR A 213 -5.08 -6.68 9.20
C THR A 213 -5.25 -6.31 7.73
N GLY A 214 -4.61 -7.06 6.80
CA GLY A 214 -4.78 -6.82 5.37
C GLY A 214 -6.23 -6.94 4.89
N ILE A 215 -7.05 -7.80 5.52
CA ILE A 215 -8.49 -7.90 5.22
C ILE A 215 -9.21 -6.62 5.63
N GLN A 216 -8.93 -6.09 6.82
CA GLN A 216 -9.54 -4.83 7.30
C GLN A 216 -9.11 -3.64 6.46
N GLU A 217 -7.82 -3.56 6.08
CA GLU A 217 -7.30 -2.52 5.19
C GLU A 217 -8.12 -2.45 3.89
N LEU A 218 -8.29 -3.59 3.20
CA LEU A 218 -9.05 -3.63 1.96
C LEU A 218 -10.54 -3.39 2.19
N THR A 219 -11.12 -3.95 3.25
CA THR A 219 -12.55 -3.78 3.57
C THR A 219 -12.90 -2.32 3.82
N TYR A 220 -12.13 -1.63 4.67
CA TYR A 220 -12.42 -0.25 5.00
C TYR A 220 -12.05 0.70 3.87
N GLY A 221 -10.94 0.46 3.17
CA GLY A 221 -10.57 1.24 1.99
C GLY A 221 -11.60 1.17 0.86
N LEU A 222 -12.12 -0.02 0.54
CA LEU A 222 -13.19 -0.16 -0.45
C LEU A 222 -14.54 0.37 0.06
N GLY A 223 -14.78 0.31 1.39
CA GLY A 223 -15.92 0.98 2.02
C GLY A 223 -15.88 2.50 1.83
N GLU A 224 -14.71 3.14 1.92
CA GLU A 224 -14.55 4.56 1.60
C GLU A 224 -14.89 4.87 0.15
N VAL A 225 -14.49 4.01 -0.80
CA VAL A 225 -14.83 4.18 -2.22
C VAL A 225 -16.35 4.17 -2.41
N ILE A 226 -17.05 3.24 -1.77
CA ILE A 226 -18.52 3.12 -1.84
C ILE A 226 -19.18 4.40 -1.30
N GLU A 227 -18.76 4.87 -0.12
CA GLU A 227 -19.28 6.11 0.47
C GLU A 227 -18.99 7.33 -0.42
N LEU A 228 -17.78 7.43 -0.95
CA LEU A 228 -17.36 8.53 -1.82
C LEU A 228 -18.20 8.57 -3.10
N ILE A 229 -18.49 7.42 -3.72
CA ILE A 229 -19.35 7.33 -4.91
C ILE A 229 -20.78 7.80 -4.58
N ASP A 230 -21.37 7.38 -3.46
CA ASP A 230 -22.71 7.83 -3.05
C ASP A 230 -22.75 9.36 -2.85
N LYS A 231 -21.77 9.90 -2.13
CA LYS A 231 -21.68 11.33 -1.84
C LYS A 231 -21.44 12.18 -3.09
N LEU A 232 -20.53 11.77 -3.97
CA LEU A 232 -20.24 12.48 -5.22
C LEU A 232 -21.38 12.36 -6.24
N SER A 233 -22.15 11.27 -6.22
CA SER A 233 -23.35 11.14 -7.06
C SER A 233 -24.38 12.24 -6.75
N LYS A 234 -24.49 12.67 -5.48
CA LYS A 234 -25.35 13.79 -5.07
C LYS A 234 -24.84 15.15 -5.57
N LYS A 235 -23.59 15.24 -6.02
CA LYS A 235 -22.96 16.39 -6.67
C LYS A 235 -22.93 16.28 -8.21
N ALA A 236 -23.73 15.37 -8.78
CA ALA A 236 -23.80 15.10 -10.22
C ALA A 236 -22.48 14.61 -10.84
N ILE A 237 -21.59 14.00 -10.03
CA ILE A 237 -20.42 13.28 -10.51
C ILE A 237 -20.79 11.80 -10.68
N SER A 238 -20.61 11.26 -11.87
CA SER A 238 -20.91 9.85 -12.16
C SER A 238 -19.86 8.90 -11.56
N PRO A 239 -20.20 7.64 -11.26
CA PRO A 239 -19.23 6.63 -10.83
C PRO A 239 -18.04 6.50 -11.81
N THR A 240 -18.28 6.59 -13.12
CA THR A 240 -17.23 6.59 -14.14
C THR A 240 -16.20 7.70 -13.90
N GLN A 241 -16.65 8.93 -13.65
CA GLN A 241 -15.76 10.05 -13.36
C GLN A 241 -14.97 9.83 -12.06
N VAL A 242 -15.57 9.21 -11.04
CA VAL A 242 -14.85 8.86 -9.80
C VAL A 242 -13.72 7.87 -10.11
N PHE A 243 -14.02 6.74 -10.74
CA PHE A 243 -13.00 5.71 -11.02
C PHE A 243 -11.91 6.20 -11.99
N GLU A 244 -12.21 7.09 -12.93
CA GLU A 244 -11.21 7.70 -13.82
C GLU A 244 -10.26 8.68 -13.11
N ASN A 245 -10.62 9.18 -11.91
CA ASN A 245 -9.88 10.22 -11.18
C ASN A 245 -9.39 9.76 -9.80
N LEU A 246 -9.45 8.45 -9.51
CA LEU A 246 -9.10 7.89 -8.22
C LEU A 246 -7.87 6.98 -8.30
N ALA A 247 -6.86 7.30 -7.50
CA ALA A 247 -5.74 6.40 -7.20
C ALA A 247 -5.95 5.69 -5.85
N PHE A 248 -5.13 4.68 -5.58
CA PHE A 248 -5.18 3.91 -4.34
C PHE A 248 -3.79 3.82 -3.71
N HIS A 249 -3.67 4.10 -2.43
CA HIS A 249 -2.42 3.95 -1.68
C HIS A 249 -2.57 2.89 -0.60
N THR A 250 -1.72 1.85 -0.66
CA THR A 250 -1.68 0.75 0.32
C THR A 250 -0.28 0.62 0.93
N ALA A 251 -0.21 0.17 2.19
CA ALA A 251 1.07 -0.17 2.82
C ALA A 251 1.40 -1.64 2.59
N VAL A 252 2.69 -1.98 2.51
CA VAL A 252 3.17 -3.36 2.45
C VAL A 252 3.99 -3.66 3.71
N GLY A 253 3.51 -4.62 4.50
CA GLY A 253 4.06 -4.99 5.80
C GLY A 253 4.82 -6.33 5.83
N ASP A 254 4.84 -6.95 7.01
CA ASP A 254 5.75 -8.07 7.32
C ASP A 254 5.39 -9.39 6.60
N SER A 255 4.13 -9.59 6.21
CA SER A 255 3.63 -10.88 5.68
C SER A 255 3.87 -11.00 4.16
N HIS A 256 5.13 -11.13 3.75
CA HIS A 256 5.58 -11.04 2.34
C HIS A 256 4.62 -11.63 1.28
N PHE A 257 4.26 -12.92 1.37
CA PHE A 257 3.35 -13.53 0.38
C PHE A 257 1.90 -13.04 0.47
N ALA A 258 1.41 -12.79 1.68
CA ALA A 258 0.08 -12.23 1.88
C ALA A 258 -0.03 -10.82 1.33
N GLU A 259 1.04 -10.03 1.43
CA GLU A 259 1.09 -8.69 0.84
C GLU A 259 1.07 -8.71 -0.68
N ILE A 260 1.78 -9.66 -1.32
CA ILE A 260 1.69 -9.88 -2.78
C ILE A 260 0.24 -10.17 -3.17
N ALA A 261 -0.38 -11.14 -2.52
CA ALA A 261 -1.76 -11.53 -2.79
C ALA A 261 -2.76 -10.40 -2.50
N LYS A 262 -2.53 -9.59 -1.45
CA LYS A 262 -3.38 -8.45 -1.08
C LYS A 262 -3.39 -7.36 -2.14
N VAL A 263 -2.22 -6.99 -2.68
CA VAL A 263 -2.14 -5.95 -3.72
C VAL A 263 -2.82 -6.42 -5.02
N LYS A 264 -2.67 -7.70 -5.38
CA LYS A 264 -3.41 -8.29 -6.52
C LYS A 264 -4.92 -8.32 -6.27
N ALA A 265 -5.34 -8.77 -5.08
CA ALA A 265 -6.74 -8.77 -4.66
C ALA A 265 -7.35 -7.37 -4.70
N LEU A 266 -6.65 -6.35 -4.19
CA LEU A 266 -7.10 -4.95 -4.24
C LEU A 266 -7.43 -4.53 -5.68
N ARG A 267 -6.52 -4.76 -6.63
CA ARG A 267 -6.71 -4.41 -8.04
C ARG A 267 -7.94 -5.08 -8.64
N LYS A 268 -8.12 -6.38 -8.39
CA LYS A 268 -9.26 -7.14 -8.89
C LYS A 268 -10.58 -6.68 -8.24
N LEU A 269 -10.59 -6.49 -6.93
CA LEU A 269 -11.77 -6.02 -6.19
C LEU A 269 -12.21 -4.62 -6.62
N ILE A 270 -11.28 -3.72 -6.96
CA ILE A 270 -11.61 -2.40 -7.52
C ILE A 270 -12.31 -2.56 -8.88
N ALA A 271 -11.79 -3.41 -9.77
CA ALA A 271 -12.41 -3.67 -11.07
C ALA A 271 -13.82 -4.29 -10.94
N GLU A 272 -13.99 -5.23 -10.01
CA GLU A 272 -15.30 -5.84 -9.71
C GLU A 272 -16.27 -4.82 -9.11
N LEU A 273 -15.80 -4.00 -8.16
CA LEU A 273 -16.60 -2.93 -7.55
C LEU A 273 -17.07 -1.92 -8.61
N ALA A 274 -16.18 -1.48 -9.50
CA ALA A 274 -16.53 -0.62 -10.63
C ALA A 274 -17.59 -1.27 -11.53
N GLY A 275 -17.45 -2.58 -11.80
CA GLY A 275 -18.44 -3.36 -12.55
C GLY A 275 -19.83 -3.35 -11.93
N ASN A 276 -19.93 -3.39 -10.60
CA ASN A 276 -21.21 -3.30 -9.88
C ASN A 276 -21.89 -1.92 -10.06
N TYR A 277 -21.11 -0.87 -10.30
CA TYR A 277 -21.62 0.47 -10.66
C TYR A 277 -21.83 0.65 -12.18
N GLY A 278 -21.69 -0.42 -12.98
CA GLY A 278 -21.83 -0.36 -14.44
C GLY A 278 -20.63 0.28 -15.14
N VAL A 279 -19.50 0.46 -14.45
CA VAL A 279 -18.27 1.04 -14.99
C VAL A 279 -17.33 -0.08 -15.44
N LYS A 280 -16.89 -0.03 -16.68
CA LYS A 280 -15.91 -0.98 -17.22
C LYS A 280 -14.52 -0.37 -17.16
N ILE A 281 -13.70 -0.82 -16.21
CA ILE A 281 -12.28 -0.48 -16.12
C ILE A 281 -11.43 -1.72 -16.36
N GLN A 282 -10.31 -1.57 -17.05
CA GLN A 282 -9.31 -2.63 -17.12
C GLN A 282 -8.44 -2.60 -15.86
N MET A 283 -7.97 -3.77 -15.42
CA MET A 283 -7.11 -3.84 -14.23
C MET A 283 -5.81 -3.05 -14.40
N GLU A 284 -5.30 -2.96 -15.63
CA GLU A 284 -4.10 -2.20 -15.98
C GLU A 284 -4.28 -0.67 -15.92
N ASP A 285 -5.51 -0.16 -15.90
CA ASP A 285 -5.80 1.27 -15.80
C ASP A 285 -5.87 1.75 -14.34
N ILE A 286 -5.95 0.82 -13.37
CA ILE A 286 -6.04 1.15 -11.95
C ILE A 286 -4.67 1.59 -11.43
N HIS A 287 -4.56 2.77 -10.84
CA HIS A 287 -3.29 3.25 -10.27
C HIS A 287 -3.16 2.89 -8.78
N ILE A 288 -2.22 2.00 -8.45
CA ILE A 288 -1.90 1.60 -7.08
C ILE A 288 -0.50 2.07 -6.69
N ILE A 289 -0.43 2.84 -5.62
CA ILE A 289 0.78 3.26 -4.94
C ILE A 289 0.99 2.31 -3.76
N THR A 290 2.16 1.67 -3.70
CA THR A 290 2.53 0.82 -2.56
C THR A 290 3.63 1.49 -1.78
N SER A 291 3.47 1.60 -0.46
CA SER A 291 4.55 2.10 0.41
C SER A 291 5.03 1.07 1.41
N THR A 292 6.30 1.11 1.81
CA THR A 292 6.79 0.32 2.95
C THR A 292 6.04 0.72 4.22
N SER A 293 5.62 -0.26 5.02
CA SER A 293 4.75 0.01 6.16
C SER A 293 5.51 0.64 7.32
N THR A 294 4.88 1.58 8.04
CA THR A 294 5.38 2.04 9.36
C THR A 294 5.12 0.99 10.43
N TRP A 295 4.02 0.23 10.31
CA TRP A 295 3.63 -0.82 11.26
C TRP A 295 4.73 -1.87 11.48
N SER A 296 5.43 -2.25 10.42
CA SER A 296 6.50 -3.25 10.46
C SER A 296 7.83 -2.70 10.98
N LYS A 297 7.99 -1.39 11.16
CA LYS A 297 9.23 -0.76 11.61
C LYS A 297 9.35 -0.85 13.13
N SER A 298 10.58 -0.67 13.60
CA SER A 298 10.93 -0.69 15.01
C SER A 298 11.82 0.51 15.35
N LEU A 299 11.61 1.10 16.53
CA LEU A 299 12.56 2.06 17.10
C LEU A 299 13.81 1.37 17.67
N LEU A 300 13.67 0.08 18.02
CA LEU A 300 14.78 -0.76 18.44
C LEU A 300 15.49 -1.35 17.22
N ASP A 301 16.82 -1.38 17.26
CA ASP A 301 17.69 -1.82 16.16
C ASP A 301 17.32 -1.20 14.80
N LYS A 302 17.59 0.11 14.62
CA LYS A 302 17.08 0.87 13.47
C LYS A 302 17.59 0.34 12.14
N ASN A 303 18.80 -0.22 12.10
CA ASN A 303 19.39 -0.75 10.87
C ASN A 303 18.63 -1.97 10.33
N THR A 304 17.99 -2.76 11.19
CA THR A 304 17.15 -3.88 10.74
C THR A 304 15.94 -3.39 9.93
N ASN A 305 15.51 -2.13 10.08
CA ASN A 305 14.48 -1.56 9.23
C ASN A 305 14.90 -1.46 7.75
N LEU A 306 16.19 -1.33 7.45
CA LEU A 306 16.69 -1.30 6.06
C LEU A 306 16.41 -2.65 5.37
N ILE A 307 16.61 -3.76 6.08
CA ILE A 307 16.31 -5.11 5.57
C ILE A 307 14.81 -5.28 5.36
N ARG A 308 13.99 -4.76 6.29
CA ARG A 308 12.53 -4.85 6.20
C ARG A 308 11.99 -4.15 4.97
N GLN A 309 12.48 -2.95 4.70
CA GLN A 309 12.09 -2.17 3.52
C GLN A 309 12.33 -2.92 2.22
N THR A 310 13.42 -3.69 2.11
CA THR A 310 13.74 -4.43 0.88
C THR A 310 12.70 -5.51 0.55
N TYR A 311 12.33 -6.37 1.50
CA TYR A 311 11.36 -7.44 1.19
C TYR A 311 9.93 -6.91 1.08
N GLU A 312 9.60 -5.81 1.76
CA GLU A 312 8.33 -5.11 1.60
C GLU A 312 8.20 -4.49 0.20
N ALA A 313 9.26 -3.80 -0.25
CA ALA A 313 9.32 -3.26 -1.61
C ALA A 313 9.17 -4.35 -2.67
N MET A 314 9.84 -5.50 -2.46
CA MET A 314 9.73 -6.66 -3.34
C MET A 314 8.28 -7.19 -3.39
N ALA A 315 7.60 -7.32 -2.24
CA ALA A 315 6.19 -7.73 -2.21
C ALA A 315 5.27 -6.74 -2.95
N GLY A 316 5.49 -5.43 -2.80
CA GLY A 316 4.73 -4.42 -3.54
C GLY A 316 4.93 -4.51 -5.06
N ILE A 317 6.15 -4.74 -5.53
CA ILE A 317 6.46 -4.91 -6.96
C ILE A 317 5.78 -6.15 -7.52
N LEU A 318 5.97 -7.30 -6.84
CA LEU A 318 5.41 -8.60 -7.24
C LEU A 318 3.87 -8.62 -7.17
N GLY A 319 3.29 -7.82 -6.27
CA GLY A 319 1.85 -7.60 -6.18
C GLY A 319 1.27 -6.66 -7.25
N GLY A 320 2.14 -6.00 -8.04
CA GLY A 320 1.72 -5.17 -9.17
C GLY A 320 1.57 -3.69 -8.89
N SER A 321 2.41 -3.10 -8.05
CA SER A 321 2.45 -1.65 -7.79
C SER A 321 2.72 -0.79 -9.03
N ASN A 322 1.97 0.29 -9.25
CA ASN A 322 2.28 1.28 -10.28
C ASN A 322 3.37 2.25 -9.81
N SER A 323 3.39 2.58 -8.52
CA SER A 323 4.37 3.47 -7.91
C SER A 323 4.83 2.91 -6.57
N LEU A 324 6.13 2.67 -6.44
CA LEU A 324 6.74 2.15 -5.23
C LEU A 324 7.33 3.30 -4.40
N TRP A 325 6.85 3.43 -3.16
CA TRP A 325 7.30 4.43 -2.21
C TRP A 325 7.99 3.77 -1.01
N VAL A 326 9.31 3.60 -1.11
CA VAL A 326 10.12 3.13 0.02
C VAL A 326 10.34 4.30 0.97
N LYS A 327 9.69 4.25 2.14
CA LYS A 327 9.79 5.29 3.17
C LYS A 327 10.95 4.99 4.12
N PRO A 328 11.89 5.94 4.31
CA PRO A 328 12.83 5.92 5.42
C PRO A 328 12.10 5.76 6.77
N ALA A 329 12.76 5.13 7.75
CA ALA A 329 12.16 4.90 9.06
C ALA A 329 11.90 6.21 9.81
N GLU A 330 12.86 7.14 9.78
CA GLU A 330 12.82 8.45 10.46
C GLU A 330 12.11 9.54 9.62
N ARG A 331 11.59 9.20 8.43
CA ARG A 331 10.81 10.11 7.54
C ARG A 331 11.52 11.45 7.26
N LYS A 332 11.02 12.56 7.82
CA LYS A 332 11.57 13.91 7.61
C LYS A 332 12.96 14.07 8.25
N ASP A 333 13.22 13.32 9.31
CA ASP A 333 14.48 13.35 10.07
C ASP A 333 15.46 12.28 9.58
N ALA A 334 15.15 11.62 8.45
CA ALA A 334 15.98 10.58 7.88
C ALA A 334 17.36 11.09 7.45
N SER A 335 18.37 10.29 7.74
CA SER A 335 19.74 10.56 7.34
C SER A 335 19.91 10.49 5.81
N VAL A 336 20.98 11.12 5.31
CA VAL A 336 21.39 11.01 3.88
C VAL A 336 21.55 9.53 3.47
N LEU A 337 22.03 8.68 4.37
CA LEU A 337 22.18 7.25 4.12
C LEU A 337 20.81 6.58 3.96
N GLU A 338 19.86 6.83 4.86
CA GLU A 338 18.52 6.23 4.78
C GLU A 338 17.77 6.67 3.52
N ASN A 339 17.80 7.97 3.20
CA ASN A 339 17.20 8.49 1.97
C ASN A 339 17.82 7.84 0.73
N ARG A 340 19.15 7.69 0.70
CA ARG A 340 19.85 6.99 -0.39
C ARG A 340 19.45 5.52 -0.47
N VAL A 341 19.40 4.81 0.66
CA VAL A 341 19.03 3.38 0.68
C VAL A 341 17.60 3.21 0.21
N ALA A 342 16.66 3.99 0.74
CA ALA A 342 15.25 3.93 0.37
C ALA A 342 15.05 4.07 -1.15
N ARG A 343 15.69 5.08 -1.77
CA ARG A 343 15.68 5.26 -3.23
C ARG A 343 16.31 4.07 -3.97
N ASN A 344 17.45 3.58 -3.51
CA ASN A 344 18.21 2.56 -4.21
C ASN A 344 17.58 1.15 -4.14
N VAL A 345 16.74 0.84 -3.14
CA VAL A 345 16.05 -0.47 -3.06
C VAL A 345 15.28 -0.75 -4.35
N SER A 346 14.50 0.23 -4.82
CA SER A 346 13.73 0.10 -6.07
C SER A 346 14.63 -0.17 -7.27
N SER A 347 15.74 0.58 -7.40
CA SER A 347 16.71 0.42 -8.48
C SER A 347 17.41 -0.96 -8.44
N ILE A 348 17.78 -1.47 -7.27
CA ILE A 348 18.38 -2.82 -7.14
C ILE A 348 17.37 -3.89 -7.57
N LEU A 349 16.11 -3.77 -7.14
CA LEU A 349 15.06 -4.71 -7.51
C LEU A 349 14.77 -4.70 -9.02
N LYS A 350 14.92 -3.52 -9.66
CA LYS A 350 14.76 -3.34 -11.10
C LYS A 350 15.97 -3.84 -11.89
N GLU A 351 17.14 -3.27 -11.64
CA GLU A 351 18.31 -3.37 -12.51
C GLU A 351 19.22 -4.57 -12.19
N GLU A 352 19.25 -5.03 -10.93
CA GLU A 352 20.10 -6.15 -10.51
C GLU A 352 19.30 -7.44 -10.31
N SER A 353 18.06 -7.33 -9.82
CA SER A 353 17.16 -8.47 -9.60
C SER A 353 16.23 -8.73 -10.78
N TYR A 354 16.19 -7.84 -11.78
CA TYR A 354 15.43 -7.99 -13.02
C TYR A 354 13.92 -8.25 -12.82
N LEU A 355 13.35 -7.70 -11.74
CA LEU A 355 11.91 -7.86 -11.45
C LEU A 355 11.01 -7.08 -12.42
N ASP A 356 11.60 -6.31 -13.33
CA ASP A 356 10.89 -5.62 -14.40
C ASP A 356 10.72 -6.47 -15.68
N LYS A 357 11.35 -7.65 -15.77
CA LYS A 357 11.38 -8.45 -17.01
C LYS A 357 10.16 -9.33 -17.24
N VAL A 358 9.27 -9.48 -16.26
CA VAL A 358 8.02 -10.25 -16.37
C VAL A 358 6.89 -9.42 -15.79
N MET A 359 5.73 -9.38 -16.48
CA MET A 359 4.57 -8.59 -16.04
C MET A 359 4.06 -9.04 -14.66
N ASP A 360 3.72 -10.33 -14.53
CA ASP A 360 3.19 -10.93 -13.29
C ASP A 360 3.90 -12.25 -12.99
N PRO A 361 5.10 -12.22 -12.39
CA PRO A 361 5.87 -13.43 -12.07
C PRO A 361 5.20 -14.31 -11.00
N ALA A 362 4.20 -13.79 -10.28
CA ALA A 362 3.45 -14.55 -9.27
C ALA A 362 2.32 -15.40 -9.87
N ALA A 363 1.92 -15.14 -11.13
CA ALA A 363 0.86 -15.86 -11.81
C ALA A 363 1.12 -17.37 -11.86
N GLY A 364 0.09 -18.16 -11.56
CA GLY A 364 0.13 -19.62 -11.63
C GLY A 364 0.77 -20.32 -10.43
N SER A 365 1.22 -19.58 -9.41
CA SER A 365 1.59 -20.15 -8.10
C SER A 365 0.33 -20.64 -7.38
N PHE A 366 0.25 -21.96 -7.12
CA PHE A 366 -0.92 -22.55 -6.44
C PHE A 366 -1.22 -21.88 -5.09
N TYR A 367 -0.17 -21.52 -4.35
CA TYR A 367 -0.33 -20.86 -3.06
C TYR A 367 -0.85 -19.42 -3.21
N LEU A 368 -0.23 -18.61 -4.07
CA LEU A 368 -0.58 -17.19 -4.16
C LEU A 368 -1.95 -16.98 -4.79
N GLU A 369 -2.30 -17.76 -5.81
CA GLU A 369 -3.63 -17.74 -6.43
C GLU A 369 -4.70 -18.09 -5.39
N LYS A 370 -4.50 -19.19 -4.64
CA LYS A 370 -5.45 -19.60 -3.60
C LYS A 370 -5.53 -18.57 -2.46
N LEU A 371 -4.39 -18.02 -2.04
CA LEU A 371 -4.37 -17.00 -1.00
C LEU A 371 -5.10 -15.73 -1.44
N GLN A 372 -4.91 -15.30 -2.69
CA GLN A 372 -5.61 -14.15 -3.26
C GLN A 372 -7.13 -14.37 -3.25
N GLU A 373 -7.61 -15.53 -3.70
CA GLU A 373 -9.05 -15.88 -3.66
C GLU A 373 -9.62 -15.82 -2.24
N GLU A 374 -8.92 -16.37 -1.25
CA GLU A 374 -9.40 -16.37 0.13
C GLU A 374 -9.38 -14.96 0.76
N ILE A 375 -8.42 -14.11 0.36
CA ILE A 375 -8.43 -12.68 0.71
C ILE A 375 -9.65 -11.99 0.08
N GLU A 376 -9.88 -12.17 -1.21
CA GLU A 376 -11.03 -11.60 -1.93
C GLU A 376 -12.35 -11.98 -1.26
N LYS A 377 -12.57 -13.26 -1.00
CA LYS A 377 -13.78 -13.75 -0.31
C LYS A 377 -13.94 -13.13 1.07
N ALA A 378 -12.85 -13.04 1.86
CA ALA A 378 -12.90 -12.46 3.20
C ALA A 378 -13.20 -10.94 3.18
N VAL A 379 -12.69 -10.22 2.17
CA VAL A 379 -12.96 -8.79 1.99
C VAL A 379 -14.38 -8.55 1.51
N ILE A 380 -14.87 -9.33 0.54
CA ILE A 380 -16.27 -9.25 0.09
C ILE A 380 -17.22 -9.49 1.27
N LYS A 381 -16.95 -10.50 2.10
CA LYS A 381 -17.74 -10.73 3.32
C LYS A 381 -17.63 -9.56 4.30
N GLY A 382 -16.43 -9.00 4.48
CA GLY A 382 -16.23 -7.80 5.30
C GLY A 382 -17.02 -6.59 4.83
N LEU A 383 -17.09 -6.37 3.51
CA LEU A 383 -17.89 -5.29 2.90
C LEU A 383 -19.38 -5.53 3.10
N GLN A 384 -19.87 -6.76 2.90
CA GLN A 384 -21.27 -7.11 3.19
C GLN A 384 -21.63 -6.82 4.64
N ASP A 385 -20.79 -7.25 5.59
CA ASP A 385 -20.99 -7.01 7.02
C ASP A 385 -20.95 -5.51 7.37
N LEU A 386 -20.18 -4.70 6.63
CA LEU A 386 -20.11 -3.25 6.78
C LEU A 386 -21.39 -2.58 6.27
N GLU A 387 -21.86 -2.96 5.09
CA GLU A 387 -23.11 -2.47 4.50
C GLU A 387 -24.34 -2.84 5.33
N GLU A 388 -24.41 -4.06 5.87
CA GLU A 388 -25.47 -4.50 6.79
C GLU A 388 -25.56 -3.64 8.06
N LYS A 389 -24.44 -3.02 8.48
CA LYS A 389 -24.36 -2.11 9.62
C LYS A 389 -24.61 -0.64 9.27
N GLY A 390 -24.99 -0.35 8.03
CA GLY A 390 -25.29 1.00 7.55
C GLY A 390 -24.13 1.69 6.85
N GLY A 391 -23.12 0.93 6.40
CA GLY A 391 -22.03 1.44 5.55
C GLY A 391 -20.84 2.01 6.31
N TRP A 392 -19.83 2.43 5.55
CA TRP A 392 -18.55 2.89 6.09
C TRP A 392 -18.70 4.13 6.98
N LEU A 393 -19.44 5.16 6.54
CA LEU A 393 -19.60 6.39 7.32
C LEU A 393 -20.27 6.13 8.66
N LYS A 394 -21.27 5.24 8.70
CA LYS A 394 -21.94 4.89 9.96
C LYS A 394 -20.99 4.22 10.93
N SER A 395 -20.18 3.28 10.45
CA SER A 395 -19.15 2.58 11.23
C SER A 395 -18.03 3.51 11.72
N PHE A 396 -17.73 4.55 10.95
CA PHE A 396 -16.82 5.62 11.39
C PHE A 396 -17.45 6.50 12.49
N GLU A 397 -18.72 6.87 12.32
CA GLU A 397 -19.44 7.76 13.25
C GLU A 397 -19.67 7.12 14.63
N ASP A 398 -19.95 5.83 14.68
CA ASP A 398 -20.18 5.10 15.93
C ASP A 398 -18.90 4.51 16.56
N ARG A 399 -17.75 4.75 15.92
CA ARG A 399 -16.41 4.28 16.34
C ARG A 399 -16.18 2.78 16.25
N SER A 400 -17.09 2.02 15.66
CA SER A 400 -16.95 0.56 15.52
C SER A 400 -15.76 0.19 14.63
N LEU A 401 -15.51 0.96 13.56
CA LEU A 401 -14.35 0.77 12.70
C LEU A 401 -13.05 0.97 13.48
N GLN A 402 -12.94 2.10 14.19
CA GLN A 402 -11.75 2.43 14.97
C GLN A 402 -11.51 1.39 16.07
N ALA A 403 -12.56 0.98 16.77
CA ALA A 403 -12.48 -0.07 17.77
C ALA A 403 -11.96 -1.39 17.18
N ALA A 404 -12.44 -1.81 16.01
CA ALA A 404 -11.98 -3.02 15.35
C ALA A 404 -10.49 -2.96 14.95
N VAL A 405 -10.03 -1.82 14.42
CA VAL A 405 -8.60 -1.61 14.09
C VAL A 405 -7.74 -1.62 15.36
N ARG A 406 -8.16 -0.88 16.40
CA ARG A 406 -7.44 -0.81 17.69
C ARG A 406 -7.33 -2.17 18.38
N ASN A 407 -8.38 -2.98 18.34
CA ASN A 407 -8.36 -4.34 18.87
C ASN A 407 -7.33 -5.22 18.13
N SER A 408 -7.25 -5.08 16.81
CA SER A 408 -6.28 -5.82 15.97
C SER A 408 -4.85 -5.38 16.27
N ARG A 409 -4.64 -4.06 16.38
CA ARG A 409 -3.39 -3.43 16.81
C ARG A 409 -2.92 -3.98 18.15
N GLU A 410 -3.79 -3.94 19.16
CA GLU A 410 -3.46 -4.37 20.52
C GLU A 410 -3.17 -5.89 20.58
N SER A 411 -3.97 -6.71 19.91
CA SER A 411 -3.75 -8.17 19.80
C SER A 411 -2.36 -8.48 19.25
N ALA A 412 -1.97 -7.83 18.14
CA ALA A 412 -0.67 -8.02 17.52
C ALA A 412 0.49 -7.54 18.40
N GLN A 413 0.36 -6.36 19.02
CA GLN A 413 1.37 -5.83 19.93
C GLN A 413 1.58 -6.73 21.17
N LYS A 414 0.50 -7.29 21.73
CA LYS A 414 0.57 -8.25 22.84
C LYS A 414 1.31 -9.53 22.46
N LYS A 415 1.06 -10.08 21.26
CA LYS A 415 1.76 -11.27 20.75
C LYS A 415 3.27 -11.03 20.55
N ILE A 416 3.67 -9.82 20.18
CA ILE A 416 5.09 -9.46 20.08
C ILE A 416 5.70 -9.25 21.47
N LEU A 417 4.97 -8.62 22.40
CA LEU A 417 5.41 -8.43 23.78
C LEU A 417 5.60 -9.75 24.54
N SER A 418 4.72 -10.74 24.33
CA SER A 418 4.81 -12.07 24.94
C SER A 418 5.89 -12.96 24.29
N GLY A 419 6.34 -12.61 23.08
CA GLY A 419 7.28 -13.41 22.30
C GLY A 419 6.63 -14.49 21.43
N ASP A 420 5.29 -14.57 21.40
CA ASP A 420 4.54 -15.50 20.54
C ASP A 420 4.77 -15.19 19.06
N THR A 421 4.98 -13.90 18.73
CA THR A 421 5.41 -13.45 17.40
C THR A 421 6.81 -12.87 17.49
N ILE A 422 7.73 -13.44 16.71
CA ILE A 422 9.14 -13.02 16.70
C ILE A 422 9.31 -11.72 15.91
N LYS A 423 10.02 -10.76 16.50
CA LYS A 423 10.54 -9.58 15.83
C LYS A 423 12.04 -9.46 16.10
N VAL A 424 12.84 -9.71 15.05
CA VAL A 424 14.30 -9.69 15.08
C VAL A 424 14.82 -8.30 15.49
N GLY A 425 15.80 -8.26 16.39
CA GLY A 425 16.37 -7.02 16.92
C GLY A 425 15.50 -6.34 18.00
N VAL A 426 14.34 -6.94 18.35
CA VAL A 426 13.36 -6.34 19.27
C VAL A 426 13.02 -7.25 20.43
N ASN A 427 12.52 -8.46 20.16
CA ASN A 427 12.24 -9.46 21.21
C ASN A 427 13.08 -10.73 21.06
N LYS A 428 13.81 -10.88 19.94
CA LYS A 428 14.69 -12.01 19.67
C LYS A 428 15.89 -11.55 18.86
N TYR A 429 17.05 -12.18 19.14
CA TYR A 429 18.34 -11.83 18.50
C TYR A 429 18.66 -10.34 18.68
N LEU A 430 18.64 -9.89 19.94
CA LEU A 430 18.94 -8.49 20.28
C LEU A 430 20.36 -8.12 19.86
N ALA A 431 20.56 -6.87 19.47
CA ALA A 431 21.88 -6.32 19.27
C ALA A 431 22.66 -6.36 20.61
N LYS A 432 23.99 -6.44 20.51
CA LYS A 432 24.86 -6.21 21.68
C LYS A 432 24.92 -4.70 21.96
N ASP A 433 25.16 -4.30 23.20
CA ASP A 433 25.21 -2.89 23.65
C ASP A 433 26.05 -2.00 22.72
N SER A 434 27.19 -2.48 22.23
CA SER A 434 28.08 -1.73 21.34
C SER A 434 27.51 -1.44 19.94
N LEU A 435 26.40 -2.07 19.58
CA LEU A 435 25.73 -1.98 18.28
C LEU A 435 24.30 -1.44 18.41
N GLU A 436 23.88 -1.02 19.61
CA GLU A 436 22.58 -0.40 19.81
C GLU A 436 22.49 0.95 19.09
N ASN A 437 21.42 1.13 18.35
CA ASN A 437 21.15 2.30 17.51
C ASN A 437 19.65 2.63 17.58
N HIS A 438 19.15 2.77 18.79
CA HIS A 438 17.74 3.04 19.06
C HIS A 438 17.33 4.44 18.59
N LEU A 439 16.06 4.55 18.19
CA LEU A 439 15.40 5.82 17.93
C LEU A 439 14.67 6.31 19.18
N GLU A 440 14.45 7.61 19.25
CA GLU A 440 13.73 8.23 20.36
C GLU A 440 12.27 7.72 20.43
N PHE A 441 11.81 7.47 21.65
CA PHE A 441 10.44 7.03 21.89
C PHE A 441 9.55 8.21 22.25
N GLU A 442 8.53 8.43 21.43
CA GLU A 442 7.44 9.35 21.73
C GLU A 442 6.13 8.57 21.91
N PRO A 443 5.40 8.76 23.02
CA PRO A 443 4.09 8.15 23.21
C PRO A 443 3.10 8.63 22.14
N ILE A 444 2.35 7.69 21.56
CA ILE A 444 1.29 8.02 20.62
C ILE A 444 0.05 8.42 21.40
N VAL A 445 -0.37 9.68 21.27
CA VAL A 445 -1.63 10.20 21.82
C VAL A 445 -2.63 10.32 20.67
N GLU A 446 -3.68 9.51 20.72
CA GLU A 446 -4.67 9.36 19.65
C GLU A 446 -6.07 9.71 20.18
N LYS A 447 -6.82 10.55 19.45
CA LYS A 447 -8.23 10.86 19.75
C LYS A 447 -9.14 9.74 19.27
N ASP A 448 -10.39 9.75 19.75
CA ASP A 448 -11.39 8.71 19.45
C ASP A 448 -11.60 8.46 17.95
N LEU A 449 -11.64 9.53 17.15
CA LEU A 449 -11.87 9.54 15.71
C LEU A 449 -10.64 9.20 14.86
N GLU A 450 -9.44 9.37 15.42
CA GLU A 450 -8.17 9.21 14.73
C GLU A 450 -7.76 7.73 14.61
N LEU A 451 -6.98 7.44 13.57
CA LEU A 451 -6.22 6.19 13.44
C LEU A 451 -4.77 6.58 13.09
N LEU A 452 -3.98 6.88 14.11
CA LEU A 452 -2.60 7.33 13.93
C LEU A 452 -1.70 6.13 13.60
N PRO A 453 -0.68 6.32 12.74
CA PRO A 453 0.34 5.31 12.50
C PRO A 453 0.98 4.84 13.81
N SER A 454 1.13 3.53 13.96
CA SER A 454 1.77 2.88 15.09
C SER A 454 2.76 1.83 14.60
N ARG A 455 3.34 1.06 15.52
CA ARG A 455 4.28 -0.02 15.25
C ARG A 455 3.84 -1.29 15.96
N ALA A 456 4.05 -2.44 15.33
CA ALA A 456 3.77 -3.74 15.93
C ALA A 456 4.60 -3.96 17.21
N THR A 457 5.75 -3.27 17.32
CA THR A 457 6.70 -3.33 18.43
C THR A 457 6.43 -2.34 19.55
N TYR A 458 5.39 -1.49 19.44
CA TYR A 458 5.16 -0.36 20.33
C TYR A 458 5.19 -0.70 21.82
N PHE A 459 4.57 -1.79 22.27
CA PHE A 459 4.59 -2.17 23.69
C PHE A 459 5.98 -2.63 24.18
N VAL A 460 6.78 -3.24 23.31
CA VAL A 460 8.18 -3.57 23.65
C VAL A 460 9.00 -2.30 23.72
N GLU A 461 8.84 -1.39 22.75
CA GLU A 461 9.50 -0.08 22.73
C GLU A 461 9.17 0.75 23.96
N GLN A 462 7.89 0.85 24.33
CA GLN A 462 7.47 1.56 25.54
C GLN A 462 8.12 0.96 26.79
N LYS A 463 8.16 -0.37 26.91
CA LYS A 463 8.79 -1.04 28.05
C LYS A 463 10.30 -0.79 28.11
N THR A 464 10.97 -0.79 26.97
CA THR A 464 12.44 -0.71 26.87
C THR A 464 12.95 0.73 26.89
N LEU A 465 12.32 1.64 26.16
CA LEU A 465 12.80 3.00 25.90
C LEU A 465 12.20 4.05 26.85
N SER A 466 11.04 3.82 27.47
CA SER A 466 10.52 4.76 28.47
C SER A 466 11.20 4.67 29.84
N ASN A 467 12.04 3.64 30.04
CA ASN A 467 12.80 3.40 31.28
C ASN A 467 14.32 3.62 31.12
N ALA A 468 14.76 4.00 29.91
CA ALA A 468 16.12 4.40 29.58
C ALA A 468 16.22 5.92 29.64
#